data_AF-A0A845HVE5-F1
#
_entry.id   AF-A0A845HVE5-F1
#
_cell.length_a   1.000
_cell.length_b   1.000
_cell.length_c   1.000
_cell.angle_alpha   90.00
_cell.angle_beta   90.00
_cell.angle_gamma   90.00
#
_symmetry.space_group_name_H-M   'P 1'
#
loop_
_entity.id
_entity.type
_entity.pdbx_description
1 polymer ?
#
loop_
_entity_poly.entity_id
_entity_poly.type
_entity_poly.pdbx_seq_one_letter_code
_entity_poly.pdbx_strand_id
1 'polypeptide(L)'
;MNAIRGFFPRLWSRLSRRNSAQPLSRFALIVLFALDIFVLVEMMDGLTNAVRLIERPRNQITLECAEVSLEFVQLDASARLKSIGTYLAPHSEERARLERDFGLLPSPLKTCQTLYSLFLATINNEELIALYGDFQGRSAAIRATEEKIADLKKSYQAALLEKVARQSRTDSILPASASDTKNHIARFENELGALQAQQASTKAALESHPVLLGYLEKVKALLAVGELQQAQRKFEHEVFTYPFRVMAIQIGFMLPLLLLAVFWNVRAIRRQDDNKILVSSHFMLVCMIPIFIRVLQFVYELLPNYLMETILIQLEQTNLMFLLNYGVILAGLGGGLLLIFIAQRTYFKPARQRVLRLRKVQCLGCGEKLASSEQACCEVCGSEQLGICRHCGLRSRALAFYCQHCGTARD
;
A
#
# COMPACT_ATOMS: atom_id res chain seq x y z
N MET A 1 -25.70 -21.00 12.63
CA MET A 1 -24.44 -20.88 13.41
C MET A 1 -24.00 -22.13 14.20
N ASN A 2 -24.71 -23.29 14.15
CA ASN A 2 -24.28 -24.51 14.85
C ASN A 2 -23.33 -25.43 14.04
N ALA A 3 -23.20 -25.25 12.72
CA ALA A 3 -22.34 -26.09 11.87
C ALA A 3 -20.83 -25.79 12.02
N ILE A 4 -20.46 -24.51 12.20
CA ILE A 4 -19.05 -24.08 12.33
C ILE A 4 -18.46 -24.49 13.70
N ARG A 5 -19.32 -24.60 14.73
CA ARG A 5 -18.96 -24.85 16.14
C ARG A 5 -18.23 -26.18 16.40
N GLY A 6 -18.32 -27.14 15.45
CA GLY A 6 -17.66 -28.44 15.51
C GLY A 6 -16.65 -28.70 14.39
N PHE A 7 -16.50 -27.79 13.42
CA PHE A 7 -15.70 -28.04 12.21
C PHE A 7 -14.20 -28.11 12.53
N PHE A 8 -13.65 -27.06 13.15
CA PHE A 8 -12.21 -26.97 13.47
C PHE A 8 -11.67 -28.09 14.38
N PRO A 9 -12.31 -28.43 15.52
CA PRO A 9 -11.82 -29.52 16.36
C PRO A 9 -11.93 -30.90 15.71
N ARG A 10 -12.94 -31.13 14.85
CA ARG A 10 -13.05 -32.38 14.08
C ARG A 10 -12.01 -32.45 12.97
N LEU A 11 -11.74 -31.35 12.28
CA LEU A 11 -10.70 -31.25 11.27
C LEU A 11 -9.32 -31.52 11.88
N TRP A 12 -9.00 -30.88 13.01
CA TRP A 12 -7.73 -31.12 13.72
C TRP A 12 -7.56 -32.56 14.21
N SER A 13 -8.64 -33.19 14.69
CA SER A 13 -8.58 -34.61 15.08
C SER A 13 -8.34 -35.54 13.89
N ARG A 14 -8.77 -35.16 12.68
CA ARG A 14 -8.57 -35.93 11.45
C ARG A 14 -7.19 -35.75 10.82
N LEU A 15 -6.52 -34.63 11.10
CA LEU A 15 -5.16 -34.35 10.63
C LEU A 15 -4.06 -34.95 11.52
N SER A 16 -4.36 -35.25 12.79
CA SER A 16 -3.34 -35.63 13.79
C SER A 16 -3.47 -37.05 14.33
N ARG A 17 -4.52 -37.79 13.95
CA ARG A 17 -4.80 -39.14 14.46
C ARG A 17 -5.11 -40.08 13.31
N ARG A 18 -4.57 -41.30 13.40
CA ARG A 18 -4.86 -42.39 12.44
C ARG A 18 -6.29 -42.86 12.64
N ASN A 19 -6.64 -43.20 13.89
CA ASN A 19 -8.00 -43.55 14.34
C ASN A 19 -8.34 -42.73 15.60
N SER A 20 -9.59 -42.77 16.07
CA SER A 20 -10.05 -42.08 17.29
C SER A 20 -9.16 -42.33 18.54
N ALA A 21 -8.44 -43.47 18.58
CA ALA A 21 -7.63 -43.92 19.70
C ALA A 21 -6.10 -43.64 19.60
N GLN A 22 -5.49 -43.52 18.41
CA GLN A 22 -4.02 -43.49 18.27
C GLN A 22 -3.49 -42.23 17.54
N PRO A 23 -2.55 -41.48 18.16
CA PRO A 23 -1.85 -40.38 17.50
C PRO A 23 -0.83 -40.90 16.48
N LEU A 24 -0.59 -40.13 15.41
CA LEU A 24 0.47 -40.44 14.45
C LEU A 24 1.86 -40.36 15.07
N SER A 25 2.81 -41.16 14.56
CA SER A 25 4.22 -41.00 14.92
C SER A 25 4.73 -39.63 14.47
N ARG A 26 5.64 -39.02 15.23
CA ARG A 26 6.22 -37.71 14.89
C ARG A 26 6.91 -37.73 13.53
N PHE A 27 7.56 -38.84 13.19
CA PHE A 27 8.22 -39.04 11.90
C PHE A 27 7.22 -39.02 10.73
N ALA A 28 6.11 -39.77 10.82
CA ALA A 28 5.09 -39.77 9.78
C ALA A 28 4.46 -38.39 9.60
N LEU A 29 4.30 -37.64 10.69
CA LEU A 29 3.77 -36.28 10.68
C LEU A 29 4.73 -35.30 9.98
N ILE A 30 6.05 -35.42 10.20
CA ILE A 30 7.07 -34.63 9.51
C ILE A 30 7.07 -34.91 8.01
N VAL A 31 7.06 -36.18 7.61
CA VAL A 31 7.06 -36.57 6.18
C VAL A 31 5.80 -36.05 5.49
N LEU A 32 4.65 -36.15 6.13
CA LEU A 32 3.39 -35.68 5.58
C LEU A 32 3.40 -34.15 5.41
N PHE A 33 3.87 -33.39 6.40
CA PHE A 33 4.01 -31.94 6.25
C PHE A 33 5.04 -31.53 5.19
N ALA A 34 6.15 -32.27 5.04
CA ALA A 34 7.12 -31.99 3.99
C ALA A 34 6.50 -32.17 2.59
N LEU A 35 5.67 -33.21 2.41
CA LEU A 35 4.92 -33.44 1.18
C LEU A 35 3.86 -32.35 0.96
N ASP A 36 3.14 -31.94 2.01
CA ASP A 36 2.17 -30.85 1.93
C ASP A 36 2.83 -29.54 1.49
N ILE A 37 4.01 -29.21 2.04
CA ILE A 37 4.79 -28.03 1.65
C ILE A 37 5.23 -28.13 0.19
N PHE A 38 5.74 -29.27 -0.24
CA PHE A 38 6.14 -29.49 -1.63
C PHE A 38 4.97 -29.25 -2.59
N VAL A 39 3.82 -29.87 -2.33
CA VAL A 39 2.60 -29.66 -3.15
C VAL A 39 2.14 -28.21 -3.11
N LEU A 40 2.24 -27.54 -1.96
CA LEU A 40 1.88 -26.14 -1.83
C LEU A 40 2.76 -25.23 -2.71
N VAL A 41 4.07 -25.47 -2.74
CA VAL A 41 5.03 -24.70 -3.57
C VAL A 41 4.71 -24.89 -5.04
N GLU A 42 4.58 -26.14 -5.50
CA GLU A 42 4.24 -26.45 -6.90
C GLU A 42 2.91 -25.83 -7.33
N MET A 43 1.92 -25.85 -6.44
CA MET A 43 0.62 -25.25 -6.72
C MET A 43 0.69 -23.72 -6.81
N MET A 44 1.52 -23.07 -5.97
CA MET A 44 1.76 -21.63 -6.01
C MET A 44 2.50 -21.20 -7.30
N ASP A 45 3.47 -21.99 -7.73
CA ASP A 45 4.20 -21.74 -8.99
C ASP A 45 3.29 -21.93 -10.20
N GLY A 46 2.50 -23.00 -10.22
CA GLY A 46 1.47 -23.24 -11.25
C GLY A 46 0.47 -22.09 -11.33
N LEU A 47 0.02 -21.57 -10.19
CA LEU A 47 -0.89 -20.44 -10.12
C LEU A 47 -0.26 -19.15 -10.66
N THR A 48 1.02 -18.91 -10.39
CA THR A 48 1.77 -17.75 -10.90
C THR A 48 1.96 -17.83 -12.40
N ASN A 49 2.21 -19.02 -12.93
CA ASN A 49 2.31 -19.25 -14.37
C ASN A 49 0.96 -19.11 -15.08
N ALA A 50 -0.14 -19.52 -14.45
CA ALA A 50 -1.49 -19.34 -15.00
C ALA A 50 -1.83 -17.86 -15.24
N VAL A 51 -1.34 -16.94 -14.39
CA VAL A 51 -1.54 -15.49 -14.58
C VAL A 51 -0.87 -14.98 -15.86
N ARG A 52 0.20 -15.62 -16.35
CA ARG A 52 0.90 -15.20 -17.59
C ARG A 52 0.05 -15.37 -18.86
N LEU A 53 -1.05 -16.13 -18.79
CA LEU A 53 -2.02 -16.24 -19.88
C LEU A 53 -2.80 -14.93 -20.11
N ILE A 54 -2.79 -14.01 -19.14
CA ILE A 54 -3.44 -12.71 -19.24
C ILE A 54 -2.38 -11.66 -19.50
N GLU A 55 -2.49 -10.98 -20.64
CA GLU A 55 -1.68 -9.81 -20.91
C GLU A 55 -1.99 -8.70 -19.90
N ARG A 56 -0.93 -8.10 -19.36
CA ARG A 56 -1.08 -6.93 -18.49
C ARG A 56 -1.59 -5.75 -19.32
N PRO A 57 -2.54 -4.95 -18.80
CA PRO A 57 -2.97 -3.73 -19.46
C PRO A 57 -1.76 -2.83 -19.65
N ARG A 58 -1.55 -2.36 -20.88
CA ARG A 58 -0.46 -1.46 -21.25
C ARG A 58 -1.05 -0.10 -21.57
N ASN A 59 -0.52 0.95 -20.93
CA ASN A 59 -0.93 2.30 -21.26
C ASN A 59 -0.31 2.69 -22.60
N GLN A 60 -1.14 3.08 -23.56
CA GLN A 60 -0.70 3.53 -24.88
C GLN A 60 -0.36 5.03 -24.90
N ILE A 61 -0.78 5.75 -23.85
CA ILE A 61 -0.48 7.17 -23.62
C ILE A 61 0.70 7.22 -22.65
N THR A 62 1.85 7.69 -23.12
CA THR A 62 3.01 7.89 -22.24
C THR A 62 2.81 9.11 -21.36
N LEU A 63 3.53 9.19 -20.24
CA LEU A 63 3.45 10.32 -19.32
C LEU A 63 3.76 11.64 -20.04
N GLU A 64 4.79 11.63 -20.86
CA GLU A 64 5.24 12.78 -21.64
C GLU A 64 4.17 13.22 -22.64
N CYS A 65 3.47 12.26 -23.28
CA CYS A 65 2.36 12.58 -24.17
C CYS A 65 1.19 13.23 -23.42
N ALA A 66 0.86 12.74 -22.22
CA ALA A 66 -0.22 13.30 -21.41
C ALA A 66 0.09 14.75 -20.97
N GLU A 67 1.31 14.99 -20.50
CA GLU A 67 1.79 16.31 -20.06
C GLU A 67 1.69 17.36 -21.17
N VAL A 68 2.17 17.04 -22.38
CA VAL A 68 2.19 18.01 -23.50
C VAL A 68 0.84 18.17 -24.21
N SER A 69 -0.17 17.37 -23.86
CA SER A 69 -1.48 17.38 -24.54
C SER A 69 -2.68 17.57 -23.60
N LEU A 70 -3.08 16.52 -22.88
CA LEU A 70 -4.26 16.50 -22.01
C LEU A 70 -4.14 17.49 -20.86
N GLU A 71 -2.99 17.49 -20.19
CA GLU A 71 -2.72 18.39 -19.07
C GLU A 71 -2.44 19.80 -19.58
N PHE A 72 -1.63 19.94 -20.64
CA PHE A 72 -1.27 21.22 -21.23
C PHE A 72 -2.47 22.10 -21.61
N VAL A 73 -3.54 21.52 -22.15
CA VAL A 73 -4.74 22.28 -22.55
C VAL A 73 -5.57 22.78 -21.37
N GLN A 74 -5.47 22.13 -20.21
CA GLN A 74 -6.20 22.51 -18.99
C GLN A 74 -5.50 23.65 -18.23
N LEU A 75 -4.21 23.88 -18.50
CA LEU A 75 -3.42 24.93 -17.86
C LEU A 75 -3.83 26.33 -18.33
N ASP A 76 -3.80 27.29 -17.40
CA ASP A 76 -3.93 28.70 -17.72
C ASP A 76 -2.70 29.22 -18.50
N ALA A 77 -2.75 30.44 -19.02
CA ALA A 77 -1.66 30.98 -19.84
C ALA A 77 -0.32 31.01 -19.09
N SER A 78 -0.35 31.36 -17.80
CA SER A 78 0.85 31.50 -16.99
C SER A 78 1.47 30.14 -16.62
N ALA A 79 0.67 29.13 -16.26
CA ALA A 79 1.17 27.78 -16.01
C ALA A 79 1.65 27.09 -17.29
N ARG A 80 1.01 27.35 -18.44
CA ARG A 80 1.51 26.86 -19.75
C ARG A 80 2.89 27.38 -20.05
N LEU A 81 3.13 28.68 -19.84
CA LEU A 81 4.45 29.27 -20.05
C LEU A 81 5.50 28.65 -19.12
N LYS A 82 5.15 28.38 -17.87
CA LYS A 82 6.04 27.71 -16.91
C LYS A 82 6.35 26.28 -17.35
N SER A 83 5.35 25.52 -17.78
CA SER A 83 5.49 24.14 -18.27
C SER A 83 6.41 24.09 -19.49
N ILE A 84 6.11 24.85 -20.55
CA ILE A 84 6.93 24.89 -21.77
C ILE A 84 8.32 25.50 -21.52
N GLY A 85 8.44 26.45 -20.59
CA GLY A 85 9.69 27.10 -20.26
C GLY A 85 10.80 26.13 -19.83
N THR A 86 10.45 25.01 -19.20
CA THR A 86 11.42 23.96 -18.84
C THR A 86 12.08 23.31 -20.07
N TYR A 87 11.41 23.32 -21.22
CA TYR A 87 11.89 22.77 -22.49
C TYR A 87 12.53 23.83 -23.41
N LEU A 88 12.18 25.11 -23.23
CA LEU A 88 12.75 26.22 -24.00
C LEU A 88 14.14 26.64 -23.52
N ALA A 89 14.49 26.37 -22.26
CA ALA A 89 15.79 26.69 -21.71
C ALA A 89 16.91 25.93 -22.47
N PRO A 90 17.93 26.62 -23.02
CA PRO A 90 19.07 25.96 -23.64
C PRO A 90 19.75 25.02 -22.64
N HIS A 91 20.05 23.79 -23.07
CA HIS A 91 20.67 22.73 -22.24
C HIS A 91 19.84 22.23 -21.04
N SER A 92 18.51 22.38 -21.03
CA SER A 92 17.72 21.73 -19.98
C SER A 92 17.83 20.20 -20.05
N GLU A 93 17.96 19.57 -18.88
CA GLU A 93 18.00 18.11 -18.79
C GLU A 93 16.69 17.52 -19.31
N GLU A 94 15.57 18.22 -19.10
CA GLU A 94 14.23 17.86 -19.56
C GLU A 94 14.18 17.78 -21.09
N ARG A 95 14.73 18.78 -21.80
CA ARG A 95 14.81 18.75 -23.26
C ARG A 95 15.70 17.61 -23.76
N ALA A 96 16.84 17.40 -23.12
CA ALA A 96 17.75 16.31 -23.50
C ALA A 96 17.14 14.91 -23.23
N ARG A 97 16.35 14.77 -22.15
CA ARG A 97 15.56 13.55 -21.86
C ARG A 97 14.49 13.35 -22.93
N LEU A 98 13.70 14.39 -23.19
CA LEU A 98 12.65 14.39 -24.20
C LEU A 98 13.17 13.89 -25.56
N GLU A 99 14.24 14.49 -26.08
CA GLU A 99 14.84 14.15 -27.36
C GLU A 99 15.43 12.72 -27.42
N ARG A 100 15.97 12.20 -26.30
CA ARG A 100 16.54 10.84 -26.24
C ARG A 100 15.47 9.75 -26.10
N ASP A 101 14.51 9.97 -25.21
CA ASP A 101 13.57 8.93 -24.79
C ASP A 101 12.45 8.77 -25.81
N PHE A 102 12.18 9.82 -26.59
CA PHE A 102 11.20 9.76 -27.65
C PHE A 102 11.65 8.89 -28.82
N GLY A 103 10.93 7.77 -29.02
CA GLY A 103 11.21 6.78 -30.07
C GLY A 103 11.76 5.45 -29.54
N LEU A 104 12.20 5.39 -28.28
CA LEU A 104 12.65 4.16 -27.62
C LEU A 104 11.50 3.39 -26.96
N LEU A 105 10.36 4.04 -26.70
CA LEU A 105 9.21 3.38 -26.08
C LEU A 105 8.43 2.52 -27.10
N PRO A 106 8.10 1.26 -26.75
CA PRO A 106 7.36 0.37 -27.64
C PRO A 106 5.92 0.89 -27.86
N SER A 107 5.64 1.31 -29.09
CA SER A 107 4.32 1.65 -29.66
C SER A 107 3.50 2.72 -28.91
N PRO A 108 3.92 3.99 -28.93
CA PRO A 108 3.01 5.09 -28.58
C PRO A 108 1.90 5.21 -29.64
N LEU A 109 0.71 5.61 -29.20
CA LEU A 109 -0.41 5.96 -30.07
C LEU A 109 0.06 6.93 -31.17
N LYS A 110 -0.41 6.76 -32.42
CA LYS A 110 -0.01 7.62 -33.56
C LYS A 110 -0.27 9.11 -33.30
N THR A 111 -1.33 9.43 -32.56
CA THR A 111 -1.67 10.79 -32.12
C THR A 111 -0.58 11.37 -31.22
N CYS A 112 -0.02 10.58 -30.28
CA CYS A 112 1.11 11.00 -29.45
C CYS A 112 2.36 11.29 -30.27
N GLN A 113 2.63 10.49 -31.31
CA GLN A 113 3.77 10.74 -32.20
C GLN A 113 3.63 12.08 -32.95
N THR A 114 2.42 12.37 -33.43
CA THR A 114 2.09 13.63 -34.10
C THR A 114 2.18 14.83 -33.15
N LEU A 115 1.65 14.70 -31.94
CA LEU A 115 1.69 15.76 -30.92
C LEU A 115 3.12 16.11 -30.54
N TYR A 116 3.95 15.09 -30.39
CA TYR A 116 5.34 15.29 -30.03
C TYR A 116 6.15 15.98 -31.13
N SER A 117 5.97 15.61 -32.40
CA SER A 117 6.67 16.29 -33.50
C SER A 117 6.26 17.76 -33.61
N LEU A 118 4.98 18.07 -33.33
CA LEU A 118 4.48 19.45 -33.22
C LEU A 118 5.09 20.18 -32.01
N PHE A 119 5.23 19.49 -30.87
CA PHE A 119 5.84 20.06 -29.67
C PHE A 119 7.32 20.38 -29.89
N LEU A 120 8.09 19.46 -30.47
CA LEU A 120 9.49 19.69 -30.86
C LEU A 120 9.63 20.88 -31.80
N ALA A 121 8.78 20.97 -32.83
CA ALA A 121 8.78 22.10 -33.75
C ALA A 121 8.50 23.44 -33.03
N THR A 122 7.68 23.41 -31.97
CA THR A 122 7.37 24.59 -31.15
C THR A 122 8.56 25.01 -30.30
N ILE A 123 9.21 24.08 -29.60
CA ILE A 123 10.35 24.39 -28.72
C ILE A 123 11.68 24.61 -29.46
N ASN A 124 11.74 24.27 -30.75
CA ASN A 124 12.87 24.54 -31.65
C ASN A 124 12.75 25.88 -32.39
N ASN A 125 11.69 26.66 -32.15
CA ASN A 125 11.52 27.96 -32.80
C ASN A 125 12.48 29.00 -32.19
N GLU A 126 13.38 29.55 -33.02
CA GLU A 126 14.43 30.48 -32.58
C GLU A 126 13.88 31.77 -31.95
N GLU A 127 12.79 32.31 -32.51
CA GLU A 127 12.14 33.52 -32.00
C GLU A 127 11.57 33.30 -30.60
N LEU A 128 10.89 32.17 -30.39
CA LEU A 128 10.34 31.79 -29.09
C LEU A 128 11.43 31.52 -28.04
N ILE A 129 12.53 30.87 -28.43
CA ILE A 129 13.68 30.63 -27.56
C ILE A 129 14.32 31.96 -27.15
N ALA A 130 14.54 32.87 -28.11
CA ALA A 130 15.13 34.18 -27.84
C ALA A 130 14.24 35.00 -26.90
N LEU A 131 12.93 35.04 -27.16
CA LEU A 131 11.97 35.77 -26.33
C LEU A 131 11.88 35.20 -24.90
N TYR A 132 11.97 33.86 -24.76
CA TYR A 132 12.03 33.21 -23.45
C TYR A 132 13.36 33.48 -22.73
N GLY A 133 14.46 33.53 -23.47
CA GLY A 133 15.77 33.96 -22.97
C GLY A 133 15.74 35.38 -22.41
N ASP A 134 15.12 36.32 -23.13
CA ASP A 134 14.91 37.70 -22.66
C ASP A 134 14.07 37.75 -21.38
N PHE A 135 13.00 36.95 -21.31
CA PHE A 135 12.18 36.84 -20.10
C PHE A 135 12.98 36.34 -18.90
N GLN A 136 13.80 35.30 -19.08
CA GLN A 136 14.66 34.78 -18.01
C GLN A 136 15.74 35.79 -17.62
N GLY A 137 16.36 36.47 -18.59
CA GLY A 137 17.34 37.52 -18.35
C GLY A 137 16.77 38.68 -17.53
N ARG A 138 15.57 39.16 -17.87
CA ARG A 138 14.85 40.19 -17.10
C ARG A 138 14.49 39.70 -15.70
N SER A 139 14.06 38.44 -15.56
CA SER A 139 13.74 37.83 -14.27
C SER A 139 14.98 37.68 -13.36
N ALA A 140 16.16 37.45 -13.94
CA ALA A 140 17.44 37.45 -13.22
C ALA A 140 17.86 38.88 -12.82
N ALA A 141 17.71 39.86 -13.72
CA ALA A 141 18.01 41.26 -13.45
C ALA A 141 17.13 41.85 -12.34
N ILE A 142 15.84 41.53 -12.33
CA ILE A 142 14.90 41.93 -11.26
C ILE A 142 15.38 41.41 -9.90
N ARG A 143 15.67 40.11 -9.80
CA ARG A 143 16.18 39.50 -8.56
C ARG A 143 17.47 40.17 -8.09
N ALA A 144 18.42 40.39 -9.00
CA ALA A 144 19.68 41.05 -8.68
C ALA A 144 19.49 42.52 -8.22
N THR A 145 18.54 43.25 -8.80
CA THR A 145 18.22 44.63 -8.40
C THR A 145 17.47 44.67 -7.06
N GLU A 146 16.57 43.73 -6.80
CA GLU A 146 15.89 43.57 -5.51
C GLU A 146 16.89 43.29 -4.37
N GLU A 147 17.87 42.42 -4.61
CA GLU A 147 18.96 42.14 -3.67
C GLU A 147 19.78 43.40 -3.37
N LYS A 148 20.17 44.16 -4.40
CA LYS A 148 20.88 45.45 -4.23
C LYS A 148 20.07 46.46 -3.42
N ILE A 149 18.76 46.57 -3.67
CA ILE A 149 17.87 47.45 -2.90
C ILE A 149 17.82 47.01 -1.44
N ALA A 150 17.72 45.71 -1.18
CA ALA A 150 17.69 45.17 0.18
C ALA A 150 18.99 45.49 0.95
N ASP A 151 20.14 45.34 0.31
CA ASP A 151 21.45 45.64 0.93
C ASP A 151 21.68 47.13 1.14
N LEU A 152 21.21 47.98 0.21
CA LEU A 152 21.22 49.43 0.39
C LEU A 152 20.28 49.86 1.52
N LYS A 153 19.12 49.21 1.70
CA LYS A 153 18.20 49.50 2.82
C LYS A 153 18.83 49.17 4.17
N LYS A 154 19.58 48.07 4.29
CA LYS A 154 20.38 47.76 5.50
C LYS A 154 21.44 48.84 5.76
N SER A 155 22.19 49.22 4.73
CA SER A 155 23.23 50.25 4.82
C SER A 155 22.66 51.63 5.18
N TYR A 156 21.47 51.95 4.67
CA TYR A 156 20.75 53.18 4.99
C TYR A 156 20.31 53.21 6.46
N GLN A 157 19.77 52.11 6.98
CA GLN A 157 19.40 52.00 8.40
C GLN A 157 20.62 52.20 9.32
N ALA A 158 21.75 51.58 8.99
CA ALA A 158 23.01 51.78 9.71
C ALA A 158 23.48 53.24 9.66
N ALA A 159 23.46 53.89 8.49
CA ALA A 159 23.84 55.29 8.32
C ALA A 159 22.91 56.26 9.08
N LEU A 160 21.63 55.90 9.21
CA LEU A 160 20.67 56.68 9.97
C LEU A 160 20.95 56.58 11.48
N LEU A 161 21.32 55.40 11.97
CA LEU A 161 21.76 55.19 13.36
C LEU A 161 23.03 55.99 13.68
N GLU A 162 24.03 55.97 12.80
CA GLU A 162 25.25 56.78 12.96
C GLU A 162 24.92 58.29 13.01
N LYS A 163 23.99 58.75 12.17
CA LYS A 163 23.54 60.14 12.16
C LYS A 163 22.82 60.52 13.46
N VAL A 164 21.98 59.65 14.01
CA VAL A 164 21.31 59.85 15.31
C VAL A 164 22.32 59.86 16.46
N ALA A 165 23.35 59.00 16.38
CA ALA A 165 24.45 58.94 17.34
C ALA A 165 25.45 60.11 17.24
N ARG A 166 25.28 61.03 16.28
CA ARG A 166 26.21 62.13 15.98
C ARG A 166 27.65 61.69 15.71
N GLN A 167 27.83 60.48 15.17
CA GLN A 167 29.13 59.97 14.77
C GLN A 167 29.67 60.79 13.60
N SER A 168 30.95 61.14 13.65
CA SER A 168 31.59 61.92 12.59
C SER A 168 31.77 61.08 11.32
N ARG A 169 31.79 61.72 10.15
CA ARG A 169 31.94 61.00 8.87
C ARG A 169 33.30 60.30 8.74
N THR A 170 34.33 60.81 9.41
CA THR A 170 35.68 60.23 9.42
C THR A 170 35.76 58.96 10.26
N ASP A 171 34.82 58.77 11.19
CA ASP A 171 34.73 57.56 12.04
C ASP A 171 33.70 56.55 11.51
N SER A 172 33.02 56.86 10.39
CA SER A 172 31.99 56.03 9.78
C SER A 172 32.63 54.91 8.96
N ILE A 173 32.21 53.66 9.21
CA ILE A 173 32.64 52.49 8.44
C ILE A 173 31.81 52.29 7.16
N LEU A 174 30.77 53.11 6.97
CA LEU A 174 29.85 52.99 5.85
C LEU A 174 30.34 53.76 4.62
N PRO A 175 30.22 53.18 3.41
CA PRO A 175 30.76 53.76 2.19
C PRO A 175 30.07 55.08 1.77
N ALA A 176 28.79 55.28 2.13
CA ALA A 176 27.98 56.42 1.67
C ALA A 176 27.15 57.05 2.79
N SER A 177 26.79 58.33 2.65
CA SER A 177 25.96 59.04 3.63
C SER A 177 24.49 58.59 3.52
N ALA A 178 23.70 58.80 4.58
CA ALA A 178 22.27 58.46 4.54
C ALA A 178 21.52 59.13 3.37
N SER A 179 21.90 60.36 2.99
CA SER A 179 21.30 61.08 1.86
C SER A 179 21.66 60.45 0.51
N ASP A 180 22.92 60.07 0.33
CA ASP A 180 23.40 59.46 -0.92
C ASP A 180 22.81 58.06 -1.11
N THR A 181 22.78 57.26 -0.03
CA THR A 181 22.16 55.93 -0.03
C THR A 181 20.67 56.02 -0.35
N LYS A 182 19.95 57.03 0.15
CA LYS A 182 18.53 57.27 -0.21
C LYS A 182 18.35 57.55 -1.69
N ASN A 183 19.23 58.37 -2.30
CA ASN A 183 19.19 58.65 -3.74
C ASN A 183 19.55 57.42 -4.59
N HIS A 184 20.38 56.51 -4.07
CA HIS A 184 20.70 55.24 -4.75
C HIS A 184 19.50 54.30 -4.72
N ILE A 185 18.82 54.18 -3.57
CA ILE A 185 17.60 53.37 -3.44
C ILE A 185 16.53 53.85 -4.41
N ALA A 186 16.24 55.16 -4.46
CA ALA A 186 15.24 55.71 -5.38
C ALA A 186 15.56 55.44 -6.86
N ARG A 187 16.85 55.49 -7.24
CA ARG A 187 17.28 55.14 -8.61
C ARG A 187 17.03 53.66 -8.92
N PHE A 188 17.41 52.75 -8.02
CA PHE A 188 17.19 51.32 -8.22
C PHE A 188 15.70 50.94 -8.16
N GLU A 189 14.89 51.61 -7.35
CA GLU A 189 13.42 51.39 -7.32
C GLU A 189 12.77 51.81 -8.66
N ASN A 190 13.22 52.91 -9.27
CA ASN A 190 12.78 53.31 -10.61
C ASN A 190 13.24 52.32 -11.70
N GLU A 191 14.48 51.84 -11.62
CA GLU A 191 15.01 50.81 -12.52
C GLU A 191 14.24 49.49 -12.38
N LEU A 192 13.93 49.08 -11.15
CA LEU A 192 13.11 47.91 -10.85
C LEU A 192 11.72 48.03 -11.46
N GLY A 193 11.06 49.18 -11.32
CA GLY A 193 9.76 49.42 -11.95
C GLY A 193 9.81 49.33 -13.48
N ALA A 194 10.88 49.85 -14.10
CA ALA A 194 11.09 49.73 -15.54
C ALA A 194 11.32 48.27 -15.98
N LEU A 195 12.14 47.51 -15.23
CA LEU A 195 12.40 46.09 -15.48
C LEU A 195 11.13 45.24 -15.30
N GLN A 196 10.32 45.51 -14.29
CA GLN A 196 9.05 44.82 -14.06
C GLN A 196 8.03 45.09 -15.18
N ALA A 197 7.92 46.34 -15.64
CA ALA A 197 7.07 46.69 -16.78
C ALA A 197 7.53 45.99 -18.07
N GLN A 198 8.85 45.94 -18.29
CA GLN A 198 9.47 45.21 -19.40
C GLN A 198 9.27 43.69 -19.31
N GLN A 199 9.34 43.11 -18.12
CA GLN A 199 9.09 41.67 -17.93
C GLN A 199 7.61 41.34 -18.19
N ALA A 200 6.69 42.20 -17.74
CA ALA A 200 5.26 42.03 -17.98
C ALA A 200 4.92 42.09 -19.48
N SER A 201 5.55 42.99 -20.24
CA SER A 201 5.36 43.06 -21.69
C SER A 201 5.95 41.84 -22.42
N THR A 202 7.13 41.37 -22.03
CA THR A 202 7.71 40.12 -22.58
C THR A 202 6.85 38.91 -22.26
N LYS A 203 6.29 38.83 -21.04
CA LYS A 203 5.37 37.77 -20.65
C LYS A 203 4.11 37.78 -21.51
N ALA A 204 3.50 38.94 -21.72
CA ALA A 204 2.34 39.07 -22.59
C ALA A 204 2.65 38.68 -24.05
N ALA A 205 3.84 39.02 -24.55
CA ALA A 205 4.30 38.61 -25.89
C ALA A 205 4.50 37.08 -25.98
N LEU A 206 5.03 36.43 -24.94
CA LEU A 206 5.15 34.98 -24.87
C LEU A 206 3.79 34.27 -24.85
N GLU A 207 2.85 34.77 -24.04
CA GLU A 207 1.51 34.19 -23.92
C GLU A 207 0.68 34.32 -25.20
N SER A 208 0.94 35.37 -26.00
CA SER A 208 0.28 35.64 -27.29
C SER A 208 1.09 35.22 -28.52
N HIS A 209 2.21 34.52 -28.33
CA HIS A 209 3.10 34.14 -29.42
C HIS A 209 2.39 33.20 -30.42
N PRO A 210 2.45 33.47 -31.74
CA PRO A 210 1.66 32.74 -32.74
C PRO A 210 2.00 31.25 -32.80
N VAL A 211 3.27 30.89 -32.60
CA VAL A 211 3.70 29.47 -32.58
C VAL A 211 3.08 28.71 -31.41
N LEU A 212 3.02 29.33 -30.23
CA LEU A 212 2.44 28.74 -29.03
C LEU A 212 0.91 28.58 -29.17
N LEU A 213 0.25 29.61 -29.71
CA LEU A 213 -1.19 29.57 -29.98
C LEU A 213 -1.53 28.53 -31.07
N GLY A 214 -0.72 28.45 -32.14
CA GLY A 214 -0.89 27.46 -33.19
C GLY A 214 -0.66 26.03 -32.71
N TYR A 215 0.29 25.81 -31.78
CA TYR A 215 0.44 24.53 -31.10
C TYR A 215 -0.82 24.19 -30.29
N LEU A 216 -1.28 25.11 -29.44
CA LEU A 216 -2.47 24.91 -28.62
C LEU A 216 -3.71 24.57 -29.45
N GLU A 217 -3.93 25.27 -30.56
CA GLU A 217 -5.05 25.03 -31.46
C GLU A 217 -4.99 23.63 -32.08
N LYS A 218 -3.81 23.22 -32.56
CA LYS A 218 -3.59 21.87 -33.11
C LYS A 218 -3.80 20.78 -32.07
N VAL A 219 -3.31 20.98 -30.84
CA VAL A 219 -3.53 20.03 -29.73
C VAL A 219 -5.02 19.91 -29.43
N LYS A 220 -5.75 21.02 -29.33
CA LYS A 220 -7.21 21.03 -29.12
C LYS A 220 -7.94 20.31 -30.25
N ALA A 221 -7.55 20.54 -31.51
CA ALA A 221 -8.13 19.87 -32.66
C ALA A 221 -7.92 18.35 -32.61
N LEU A 222 -6.71 17.89 -32.26
CA LEU A 222 -6.40 16.46 -32.11
C LEU A 222 -7.14 15.83 -30.93
N LEU A 223 -7.31 16.55 -29.82
CA LEU A 223 -8.10 16.10 -28.67
C LEU A 223 -9.60 15.99 -29.00
N ALA A 224 -10.13 16.86 -29.87
CA ALA A 224 -11.52 16.83 -30.29
C ALA A 224 -11.87 15.57 -31.11
N VAL A 225 -10.89 14.97 -31.80
CA VAL A 225 -11.06 13.67 -32.48
C VAL A 225 -11.33 12.54 -31.48
N GLY A 226 -10.93 12.71 -30.21
CA GLY A 226 -11.29 11.81 -29.11
C GLY A 226 -10.44 10.54 -29.00
N GLU A 227 -9.48 10.29 -29.90
CA GLU A 227 -8.63 9.08 -29.87
C GLU A 227 -7.88 8.92 -28.53
N LEU A 228 -7.33 10.00 -28.00
CA LEU A 228 -6.64 10.02 -26.70
C LEU A 228 -7.59 9.72 -25.53
N GLN A 229 -8.78 10.33 -25.53
CA GLN A 229 -9.78 10.07 -24.49
C GLN A 229 -10.30 8.63 -24.56
N GLN A 230 -10.47 8.08 -25.77
CA GLN A 230 -10.87 6.70 -25.97
C GLN A 230 -9.78 5.73 -25.50
N ALA A 231 -8.52 6.00 -25.82
CA ALA A 231 -7.39 5.19 -25.36
C ALA A 231 -7.28 5.21 -23.83
N GLN A 232 -7.46 6.37 -23.20
CA GLN A 232 -7.48 6.51 -21.75
C GLN A 232 -8.61 5.70 -21.10
N ARG A 233 -9.86 5.87 -21.58
CA ARG A 233 -11.02 5.11 -21.06
C ARG A 233 -10.86 3.61 -21.24
N LYS A 234 -10.28 3.19 -22.38
CA LYS A 234 -9.99 1.78 -22.64
C LYS A 234 -8.96 1.25 -21.65
N PHE A 235 -7.89 1.99 -21.38
CA PHE A 235 -6.89 1.61 -20.39
C PHE A 235 -7.49 1.52 -18.98
N GLU A 236 -8.27 2.51 -18.54
CA GLU A 236 -8.97 2.50 -17.25
C GLU A 236 -9.88 1.28 -17.10
N HIS A 237 -10.64 0.96 -18.15
CA HIS A 237 -11.48 -0.23 -18.17
C HIS A 237 -10.67 -1.54 -18.12
N GLU A 238 -9.57 -1.63 -18.84
CA GLU A 238 -8.69 -2.80 -18.83
C GLU A 238 -8.00 -2.97 -17.47
N VAL A 239 -7.55 -1.89 -16.83
CA VAL A 239 -6.98 -1.91 -15.47
C VAL A 239 -8.02 -2.35 -14.46
N PHE A 240 -9.24 -1.83 -14.53
CA PHE A 240 -10.32 -2.23 -13.62
C PHE A 240 -10.71 -3.71 -13.79
N THR A 241 -10.78 -4.20 -15.03
CA THR A 241 -11.20 -5.59 -15.30
C THR A 241 -10.07 -6.62 -15.15
N TYR A 242 -8.82 -6.20 -15.22
CA TYR A 242 -7.63 -7.05 -15.05
C TYR A 242 -7.64 -7.91 -13.77
N PRO A 243 -7.83 -7.35 -12.55
CA PRO A 243 -7.81 -8.16 -11.32
C PRO A 243 -8.91 -9.24 -11.30
N PHE A 244 -10.08 -8.94 -11.87
CA PHE A 244 -11.16 -9.93 -11.99
C PHE A 244 -10.82 -11.06 -12.96
N ARG A 245 -10.19 -10.75 -14.10
CA ARG A 245 -9.72 -11.77 -15.06
C ARG A 245 -8.64 -12.65 -14.45
N VAL A 246 -7.68 -12.05 -13.74
CA VAL A 246 -6.63 -12.76 -13.01
C VAL A 246 -7.24 -13.71 -11.99
N MET A 247 -8.19 -13.24 -11.18
CA MET A 247 -8.91 -14.07 -10.22
C MET A 247 -9.67 -15.21 -10.90
N ALA A 248 -10.33 -14.96 -12.03
CA ALA A 248 -11.06 -15.98 -12.76
C ALA A 248 -10.16 -17.13 -13.24
N ILE A 249 -8.99 -16.83 -13.81
CA ILE A 249 -8.03 -17.88 -14.22
C ILE A 249 -7.44 -18.60 -13.00
N GLN A 250 -7.12 -17.87 -11.93
CA GLN A 250 -6.61 -18.47 -10.70
C GLN A 250 -7.62 -19.44 -10.07
N ILE A 251 -8.90 -19.05 -10.00
CA ILE A 251 -9.99 -19.92 -9.56
C ILE A 251 -10.14 -21.10 -10.53
N GLY A 252 -10.10 -20.85 -11.84
CA GLY A 252 -10.18 -21.89 -12.87
C GLY A 252 -9.08 -22.95 -12.76
N PHE A 253 -7.86 -22.55 -12.39
CA PHE A 253 -6.74 -23.47 -12.13
C PHE A 253 -6.94 -24.29 -10.85
N MET A 254 -7.40 -23.65 -9.77
CA MET A 254 -7.52 -24.27 -8.44
C MET A 254 -8.78 -25.13 -8.28
N LEU A 255 -9.88 -24.75 -8.94
CA LEU A 255 -11.19 -25.37 -8.76
C LEU A 255 -11.20 -26.87 -9.11
N PRO A 256 -10.60 -27.35 -10.22
CA PRO A 256 -10.54 -28.77 -10.53
C PRO A 256 -9.83 -29.58 -9.43
N LEU A 257 -8.72 -29.05 -8.91
CA LEU A 257 -7.94 -29.71 -7.86
C LEU A 257 -8.71 -29.75 -6.53
N LEU A 258 -9.38 -28.66 -6.18
CA LEU A 258 -10.23 -28.59 -4.99
C LEU A 258 -11.41 -29.57 -5.09
N LEU A 259 -12.09 -29.63 -6.24
CA LEU A 259 -13.20 -30.55 -6.46
C LEU A 259 -12.73 -32.01 -6.33
N LEU A 260 -11.56 -32.35 -6.89
CA LEU A 260 -10.95 -33.67 -6.74
C LEU A 260 -10.65 -33.98 -5.27
N ALA A 261 -10.03 -33.05 -4.54
CA ALA A 261 -9.70 -33.21 -3.13
C ALA A 261 -10.95 -33.42 -2.26
N VAL A 262 -11.99 -32.61 -2.49
CA VAL A 262 -13.28 -32.73 -1.78
C VAL A 262 -13.97 -34.05 -2.12
N PHE A 263 -14.03 -34.42 -3.40
CA PHE A 263 -14.63 -35.69 -3.84
C PHE A 263 -13.94 -36.88 -3.19
N TRP A 264 -12.60 -36.90 -3.18
CA TRP A 264 -11.82 -37.95 -2.54
C TRP A 264 -12.08 -37.98 -1.03
N ASN A 265 -12.08 -36.82 -0.35
CA ASN A 265 -12.32 -36.76 1.09
C ASN A 265 -13.72 -37.26 1.47
N VAL A 266 -14.76 -36.85 0.75
CA VAL A 266 -16.14 -37.33 0.96
C VAL A 266 -16.23 -38.85 0.77
N ARG A 267 -15.58 -39.38 -0.27
CA ARG A 267 -15.57 -40.83 -0.54
C ARG A 267 -14.80 -41.62 0.51
N ALA A 268 -13.69 -41.10 1.03
CA ALA A 268 -12.92 -41.72 2.12
C ALA A 268 -13.73 -41.77 3.41
N ILE A 269 -14.44 -40.68 3.76
CA ILE A 269 -15.33 -40.62 4.92
C ILE A 269 -16.48 -41.62 4.80
N ARG A 270 -17.12 -41.71 3.62
CA ARG A 270 -18.21 -42.68 3.38
C ARG A 270 -17.74 -44.13 3.52
N ARG A 271 -16.48 -44.41 3.24
CA ARG A 271 -15.88 -45.75 3.33
C ARG A 271 -15.25 -46.06 4.71
N GLN A 272 -15.27 -45.11 5.65
CA GLN A 272 -14.65 -45.23 6.97
C GLN A 272 -13.18 -45.71 6.93
N ASP A 273 -12.45 -45.31 5.88
CA ASP A 273 -11.05 -45.70 5.71
C ASP A 273 -10.15 -44.63 6.35
N ASP A 274 -9.82 -44.86 7.61
CA ASP A 274 -9.07 -43.97 8.50
C ASP A 274 -7.73 -43.48 7.89
N ASN A 275 -7.01 -44.33 7.17
CA ASN A 275 -5.77 -43.95 6.49
C ASN A 275 -6.03 -42.99 5.31
N LYS A 276 -7.07 -43.25 4.51
CA LYS A 276 -7.45 -42.38 3.38
C LYS A 276 -8.07 -41.07 3.85
N ILE A 277 -8.76 -41.06 4.99
CA ILE A 277 -9.32 -39.85 5.60
C ILE A 277 -8.18 -38.90 5.98
N LEU A 278 -7.12 -39.41 6.60
CA LEU A 278 -5.95 -38.62 6.98
C LEU A 278 -5.31 -37.93 5.77
N VAL A 279 -4.92 -38.70 4.74
CA VAL A 279 -4.24 -38.17 3.54
C VAL A 279 -5.14 -37.19 2.77
N SER A 280 -6.42 -37.55 2.57
CA SER A 280 -7.35 -36.67 1.84
C SER A 280 -7.67 -35.38 2.60
N SER A 281 -7.66 -35.39 3.94
CA SER A 281 -7.86 -34.17 4.74
C SER A 281 -6.67 -33.21 4.67
N HIS A 282 -5.44 -33.75 4.63
CA HIS A 282 -4.25 -32.94 4.40
C HIS A 282 -4.24 -32.34 3.00
N PHE A 283 -4.48 -33.15 1.97
CA PHE A 283 -4.54 -32.68 0.59
C PHE A 283 -5.62 -31.60 0.39
N MET A 284 -6.81 -31.77 0.99
CA MET A 284 -7.86 -30.74 0.99
C MET A 284 -7.40 -29.44 1.63
N LEU A 285 -6.66 -29.51 2.75
CA LEU A 285 -6.14 -28.34 3.45
C LEU A 285 -5.08 -27.62 2.62
N VAL A 286 -4.16 -28.37 1.99
CA VAL A 286 -3.14 -27.82 1.08
C VAL A 286 -3.79 -27.08 -0.09
N CYS A 287 -4.85 -27.64 -0.69
CA CYS A 287 -5.61 -26.97 -1.75
C CYS A 287 -6.31 -25.68 -1.29
N MET A 288 -6.77 -25.63 -0.04
CA MET A 288 -7.51 -24.49 0.53
C MET A 288 -6.61 -23.29 0.86
N ILE A 289 -5.36 -23.55 1.27
CA ILE A 289 -4.44 -22.48 1.73
C ILE A 289 -4.22 -21.42 0.63
N PRO A 290 -3.86 -21.74 -0.62
CA PRO A 290 -3.64 -20.73 -1.64
C PRO A 290 -4.90 -20.00 -2.08
N ILE A 291 -6.07 -20.65 -2.03
CA ILE A 291 -7.35 -19.97 -2.26
C ILE A 291 -7.54 -18.89 -1.21
N PHE A 292 -7.31 -19.22 0.07
CA PHE A 292 -7.43 -18.26 1.15
C PHE A 292 -6.43 -17.10 1.02
N ILE A 293 -5.17 -17.39 0.70
CA ILE A 293 -4.14 -16.36 0.45
C ILE A 293 -4.54 -15.45 -0.72
N ARG A 294 -5.03 -16.02 -1.83
CA ARG A 294 -5.46 -15.23 -3.00
C ARG A 294 -6.70 -14.39 -2.74
N VAL A 295 -7.66 -14.88 -1.97
CA VAL A 295 -8.81 -14.06 -1.56
C VAL A 295 -8.35 -12.87 -0.72
N LEU A 296 -7.39 -13.07 0.20
CA LEU A 296 -6.81 -11.95 0.97
C LEU A 296 -6.06 -10.96 0.08
N GLN A 297 -5.25 -11.45 -0.86
CA GLN A 297 -4.55 -10.60 -1.84
C GLN A 297 -5.55 -9.83 -2.71
N PHE A 298 -6.60 -10.49 -3.19
CA PHE A 298 -7.65 -9.86 -3.98
C PHE A 298 -8.40 -8.79 -3.17
N VAL A 299 -8.71 -9.03 -1.90
CA VAL A 299 -9.30 -8.00 -1.03
C VAL A 299 -8.35 -6.81 -0.85
N TYR A 300 -7.04 -7.06 -0.72
CA TYR A 300 -6.04 -5.99 -0.62
C TYR A 300 -5.89 -5.20 -1.94
N GLU A 301 -5.84 -5.88 -3.09
CA GLU A 301 -5.74 -5.25 -4.42
C GLU A 301 -7.03 -4.54 -4.82
N LEU A 302 -8.19 -5.10 -4.45
CA LEU A 302 -9.50 -4.51 -4.68
C LEU A 302 -9.79 -3.35 -3.72
N LEU A 303 -9.08 -3.23 -2.60
CA LEU A 303 -9.15 -2.05 -1.74
C LEU A 303 -8.32 -0.94 -2.42
N PRO A 304 -8.93 -0.15 -3.31
CA PRO A 304 -8.18 0.75 -4.15
C PRO A 304 -7.79 1.96 -3.29
N ASN A 305 -6.60 2.48 -3.52
CA ASN A 305 -6.24 3.81 -3.02
C ASN A 305 -7.29 4.85 -3.44
N TYR A 306 -8.00 4.65 -4.57
CA TYR A 306 -9.09 5.54 -5.01
C TYR A 306 -10.32 5.52 -4.07
N LEU A 307 -10.78 4.37 -3.55
CA LEU A 307 -11.94 4.38 -2.62
C LEU A 307 -11.53 5.04 -1.31
N MET A 308 -10.32 4.78 -0.83
CA MET A 308 -9.80 5.49 0.34
C MET A 308 -9.69 6.98 0.06
N GLU A 309 -9.07 7.41 -1.03
CA GLU A 309 -8.94 8.83 -1.38
C GLU A 309 -10.31 9.51 -1.58
N THR A 310 -11.26 8.87 -2.26
CA THR A 310 -12.62 9.41 -2.45
C THR A 310 -13.38 9.50 -1.13
N ILE A 311 -13.31 8.46 -0.29
CA ILE A 311 -13.96 8.45 1.04
C ILE A 311 -13.28 9.47 1.95
N LEU A 312 -11.94 9.56 1.96
CA LEU A 312 -11.20 10.53 2.77
C LEU A 312 -11.51 11.97 2.34
N ILE A 313 -11.53 12.27 1.04
CA ILE A 313 -11.89 13.61 0.54
C ILE A 313 -13.33 13.96 0.90
N GLN A 314 -14.28 13.02 0.75
CA GLN A 314 -15.67 13.25 1.15
C GLN A 314 -15.85 13.40 2.67
N LEU A 315 -15.08 12.66 3.47
CA LEU A 315 -15.07 12.77 4.93
C LEU A 315 -14.40 14.06 5.43
N GLU A 316 -13.38 14.55 4.71
CA GLU A 316 -12.70 15.82 4.97
C GLU A 316 -13.63 17.00 4.67
N GLN A 317 -14.32 16.96 3.53
CA GLN A 317 -15.33 17.97 3.16
C GLN A 317 -16.51 18.05 4.15
N THR A 318 -16.81 16.95 4.84
CA THR A 318 -17.90 16.87 5.83
C THR A 318 -17.42 17.02 7.29
N ASN A 319 -16.11 17.12 7.55
CA ASN A 319 -15.50 17.09 8.89
C ASN A 319 -15.82 15.82 9.72
N LEU A 320 -16.23 14.72 9.10
CA LEU A 320 -16.53 13.44 9.78
C LEU A 320 -15.30 12.52 9.92
N MET A 321 -14.08 13.06 9.79
CA MET A 321 -12.83 12.29 9.96
C MET A 321 -12.79 11.51 11.29
N PHE A 322 -13.44 12.02 12.34
CA PHE A 322 -13.54 11.35 13.63
C PHE A 322 -14.29 10.01 13.58
N LEU A 323 -15.31 9.85 12.73
CA LEU A 323 -16.06 8.58 12.60
C LEU A 323 -15.16 7.44 12.10
N LEU A 324 -14.23 7.75 11.20
CA LEU A 324 -13.29 6.75 10.67
C LEU A 324 -12.38 6.23 11.80
N ASN A 325 -11.86 7.14 12.63
CA ASN A 325 -11.04 6.78 13.79
C ASN A 325 -11.81 5.93 14.80
N TYR A 326 -13.07 6.28 15.10
CA TYR A 326 -13.93 5.45 15.94
C TYR A 326 -14.20 4.07 15.31
N GLY A 327 -14.38 3.99 13.99
CA GLY A 327 -14.53 2.72 13.26
C GLY A 327 -13.31 1.81 13.39
N VAL A 328 -12.10 2.37 13.24
CA VAL A 328 -10.84 1.62 13.43
C VAL A 328 -10.69 1.13 14.87
N ILE A 329 -10.99 1.98 15.85
CA ILE A 329 -10.97 1.61 17.28
C ILE A 329 -11.96 0.47 17.55
N LEU A 330 -13.18 0.57 17.01
CA LEU A 330 -14.23 -0.43 17.21
C LEU A 330 -13.91 -1.75 16.51
N ALA A 331 -13.28 -1.72 15.33
CA ALA A 331 -12.75 -2.89 14.64
C ALA A 331 -11.61 -3.54 15.41
N GLY A 332 -10.69 -2.74 15.98
CA GLY A 332 -9.61 -3.23 16.84
C GLY A 332 -10.12 -3.91 18.11
N LEU A 333 -11.07 -3.27 18.81
CA LEU A 333 -11.72 -3.84 20.00
C LEU A 333 -12.51 -5.11 19.66
N GLY A 334 -13.29 -5.08 18.58
CA GLY A 334 -14.05 -6.24 18.10
C GLY A 334 -13.14 -7.40 17.72
N GLY A 335 -12.05 -7.14 17.00
CA GLY A 335 -11.04 -8.12 16.63
C GLY A 335 -10.33 -8.71 17.84
N GLY A 336 -9.94 -7.87 18.82
CA GLY A 336 -9.32 -8.30 20.07
C GLY A 336 -10.25 -9.19 20.91
N LEU A 337 -11.51 -8.77 21.10
CA LEU A 337 -12.53 -9.57 21.80
C LEU A 337 -12.81 -10.89 21.08
N LEU A 338 -12.85 -10.90 19.76
CA LEU A 338 -13.04 -12.09 18.94
C LEU A 338 -11.86 -13.06 19.08
N LEU A 339 -10.62 -12.56 19.08
CA LEU A 339 -9.42 -13.35 19.35
C LEU A 339 -9.44 -13.96 20.74
N ILE A 340 -9.78 -13.18 21.77
CA ILE A 340 -9.93 -13.66 23.15
C ILE A 340 -11.01 -14.75 23.21
N PHE A 341 -12.16 -14.53 22.58
CA PHE A 341 -13.25 -15.50 22.53
C PHE A 341 -12.82 -16.82 21.86
N ILE A 342 -12.10 -16.74 20.73
CA ILE A 342 -11.56 -17.93 20.05
C ILE A 342 -10.51 -18.62 20.91
N ALA A 343 -9.61 -17.88 21.56
CA ALA A 343 -8.55 -18.41 22.41
C ALA A 343 -9.14 -19.16 23.62
N GLN A 344 -10.08 -18.54 24.34
CA GLN A 344 -10.80 -19.14 25.46
C GLN A 344 -11.49 -20.43 25.03
N ARG A 345 -12.17 -20.42 23.88
CA ARG A 345 -12.92 -21.58 23.39
C ARG A 345 -12.05 -22.73 22.89
N THR A 346 -10.85 -22.44 22.39
CA THR A 346 -9.99 -23.43 21.71
C THR A 346 -8.91 -24.01 22.63
N TYR A 347 -8.30 -23.18 23.48
CA TYR A 347 -7.22 -23.58 24.39
C TYR A 347 -7.72 -23.89 25.81
N PHE A 348 -8.74 -23.19 26.31
CA PHE A 348 -9.19 -23.28 27.71
C PHE A 348 -10.42 -24.18 27.92
N LYS A 349 -10.58 -25.25 27.13
CA LYS A 349 -11.63 -26.24 27.43
C LYS A 349 -11.30 -26.96 28.74
N PRO A 350 -12.17 -26.95 29.76
CA PRO A 350 -11.88 -27.51 31.08
C PRO A 350 -11.59 -29.02 31.02
N ALA A 351 -12.23 -29.75 30.10
CA ALA A 351 -11.93 -31.16 29.87
C ALA A 351 -10.50 -31.41 29.33
N ARG A 352 -10.02 -30.57 28.40
CA ARG A 352 -8.67 -30.70 27.83
C ARG A 352 -7.60 -30.31 28.84
N GLN A 353 -7.86 -29.26 29.63
CA GLN A 353 -6.96 -28.82 30.70
C GLN A 353 -6.85 -29.87 31.81
N ARG A 354 -7.94 -30.56 32.18
CA ARG A 354 -7.90 -31.69 33.13
C ARG A 354 -6.96 -32.81 32.67
N VAL A 355 -7.05 -33.23 31.41
CA VAL A 355 -6.17 -34.27 30.86
C VAL A 355 -4.70 -33.82 30.82
N LEU A 356 -4.44 -32.57 30.44
CA LEU A 356 -3.09 -32.00 30.41
C LEU A 356 -2.48 -31.92 31.82
N ARG A 357 -3.26 -31.48 32.82
CA ARG A 357 -2.84 -31.40 34.22
C ARG A 357 -2.56 -32.79 34.80
N LEU A 358 -3.41 -33.78 34.51
CA LEU A 358 -3.17 -35.17 34.88
C LEU A 358 -1.87 -35.71 34.26
N ARG A 359 -1.63 -35.46 32.97
CA ARG A 359 -0.41 -35.93 32.29
C ARG A 359 0.87 -35.27 32.84
N LYS A 360 0.80 -33.99 33.20
CA LYS A 360 1.94 -33.21 33.69
C LYS A 360 2.14 -33.24 35.21
N VAL A 361 1.32 -34.01 35.94
CA VAL A 361 1.34 -34.09 37.41
C VAL A 361 1.18 -32.69 38.03
N GLN A 362 0.12 -32.00 37.63
CA GLN A 362 -0.24 -30.67 38.11
C GLN A 362 -1.55 -30.68 38.90
N CYS A 363 -1.69 -29.74 39.82
CA CYS A 363 -2.88 -29.53 40.62
C CYS A 363 -4.12 -29.30 39.73
N LEU A 364 -5.20 -30.02 40.02
CA LEU A 364 -6.45 -29.95 39.26
C LEU A 364 -7.18 -28.62 39.44
N GLY A 365 -7.00 -27.94 40.57
CA GLY A 365 -7.56 -26.62 40.86
C GLY A 365 -6.75 -25.49 40.23
N CYS A 366 -5.58 -25.18 40.83
CA CYS A 366 -4.76 -24.02 40.44
C CYS A 366 -3.79 -24.28 39.26
N GLY A 367 -3.44 -25.54 38.96
CA GLY A 367 -2.50 -25.87 37.88
C GLY A 367 -1.02 -25.89 38.27
N GLU A 368 -0.69 -25.70 39.54
CA GLU A 368 0.69 -25.76 40.06
C GLU A 368 1.30 -27.17 39.92
N LYS A 369 2.61 -27.28 39.73
CA LYS A 369 3.26 -28.60 39.63
C LYS A 369 3.27 -29.28 41.00
N LEU A 370 2.78 -30.52 41.06
CA LEU A 370 2.79 -31.31 42.30
C LEU A 370 4.15 -32.00 42.47
N ALA A 371 4.55 -32.24 43.71
CA ALA A 371 5.79 -32.94 44.04
C ALA A 371 5.74 -34.41 43.62
N SER A 372 4.56 -35.03 43.71
CA SER A 372 4.29 -36.41 43.31
C SER A 372 2.86 -36.58 42.78
N SER A 373 2.64 -37.62 41.97
CA SER A 373 1.29 -38.01 41.52
C SER A 373 0.39 -38.56 42.63
N GLU A 374 0.97 -38.86 43.79
CA GLU A 374 0.29 -39.39 44.97
C GLU A 374 0.01 -38.33 46.04
N GLN A 375 0.37 -37.07 45.78
CA GLN A 375 0.11 -35.97 46.70
C GLN A 375 -1.41 -35.78 46.88
N ALA A 376 -1.89 -35.87 48.12
CA ALA A 376 -3.33 -35.85 48.43
C ALA A 376 -3.97 -34.45 48.27
N CYS A 377 -3.27 -33.39 48.67
CA CYS A 377 -3.75 -32.01 48.60
C CYS A 377 -2.67 -31.10 48.00
N CYS A 378 -3.09 -30.05 47.30
CA CYS A 378 -2.18 -29.04 46.78
C CYS A 378 -1.72 -28.09 47.89
N GLU A 379 -0.40 -27.91 48.03
CA GLU A 379 0.20 -26.99 49.01
C GLU A 379 -0.14 -25.51 48.76
N VAL A 380 -0.44 -25.14 47.51
CA VAL A 380 -0.70 -23.74 47.13
C VAL A 380 -2.18 -23.36 47.25
N CYS A 381 -3.10 -24.25 46.88
CA CYS A 381 -4.53 -23.92 46.84
C CYS A 381 -5.44 -24.86 47.66
N GLY A 382 -4.88 -25.82 48.39
CA GLY A 382 -5.62 -26.72 49.28
C GLY A 382 -6.56 -27.72 48.62
N SER A 383 -6.69 -27.73 47.28
CA SER A 383 -7.63 -28.64 46.62
C SER A 383 -7.20 -30.10 46.71
N GLU A 384 -8.15 -31.00 46.95
CA GLU A 384 -7.93 -32.44 46.97
C GLU A 384 -7.61 -32.98 45.56
N GLN A 385 -6.56 -33.79 45.46
CA GLN A 385 -6.07 -34.39 44.22
C GLN A 385 -6.38 -35.88 44.12
N LEU A 386 -6.62 -36.56 45.24
CA LEU A 386 -6.92 -37.99 45.32
C LEU A 386 -8.36 -38.19 45.84
N GLY A 387 -9.10 -39.06 45.17
CA GLY A 387 -10.43 -39.50 45.61
C GLY A 387 -10.51 -41.02 45.71
N ILE A 388 -11.42 -41.52 46.53
CA ILE A 388 -11.67 -42.96 46.70
C ILE A 388 -12.44 -43.49 45.49
N CYS A 389 -11.98 -44.59 44.89
CA CYS A 389 -12.74 -45.27 43.84
C CYS A 389 -13.91 -46.05 44.45
N ARG A 390 -15.14 -45.84 43.94
CA ARG A 390 -16.31 -46.60 44.40
C ARG A 390 -16.26 -48.10 44.07
N HIS A 391 -15.51 -48.50 43.03
CA HIS A 391 -15.41 -49.90 42.60
C HIS A 391 -14.33 -50.70 43.34
N CYS A 392 -13.14 -50.13 43.55
CA CYS A 392 -12.02 -50.85 44.18
C CYS A 392 -11.64 -50.34 45.58
N GLY A 393 -12.27 -49.27 46.08
CA GLY A 393 -11.97 -48.68 47.39
C GLY A 393 -10.61 -47.98 47.51
N LEU A 394 -9.73 -48.10 46.49
CA LEU A 394 -8.39 -47.50 46.51
C LEU A 394 -8.42 -46.01 46.16
N ARG A 395 -7.46 -45.27 46.73
CA ARG A 395 -7.22 -43.86 46.41
C ARG A 395 -6.61 -43.77 45.01
N SER A 396 -7.21 -42.94 44.15
CA SER A 396 -6.71 -42.69 42.80
C SER A 396 -7.04 -41.25 42.43
N ARG A 397 -6.35 -40.67 41.44
CA ARG A 397 -6.49 -39.24 41.10
C ARG A 397 -7.92 -38.81 40.83
N ALA A 398 -8.36 -37.78 41.55
CA ALA A 398 -9.69 -37.19 41.42
C ALA A 398 -9.93 -36.72 39.98
N LEU A 399 -11.18 -36.86 39.49
CA LEU A 399 -11.59 -36.43 38.13
C LEU A 399 -10.83 -37.11 36.96
N ALA A 400 -10.09 -38.20 37.22
CA ALA A 400 -9.57 -39.07 36.17
C ALA A 400 -10.72 -39.91 35.57
N PHE A 401 -10.76 -40.03 34.24
CA PHE A 401 -11.83 -40.76 33.54
C PHE A 401 -11.87 -42.25 33.90
N TYR A 402 -10.73 -42.85 34.22
CA TYR A 402 -10.58 -44.25 34.58
C TYR A 402 -9.73 -44.39 35.84
N CYS A 403 -10.04 -45.40 36.66
CA CYS A 403 -9.23 -45.71 37.83
C CYS A 403 -7.89 -46.32 37.42
N GLN A 404 -6.80 -45.89 38.04
CA GLN A 404 -5.46 -46.42 37.77
C GLN A 404 -5.26 -47.86 38.27
N HIS A 405 -6.05 -48.28 39.26
CA HIS A 405 -5.94 -49.62 39.87
C HIS A 405 -6.85 -50.66 39.22
N CYS A 406 -8.12 -50.32 38.95
CA CYS A 406 -9.10 -51.27 38.41
C CYS A 406 -9.50 -51.01 36.94
N GLY A 407 -9.03 -49.92 36.32
CA GLY A 407 -9.32 -49.61 34.92
C GLY A 407 -10.78 -49.26 34.59
N THR A 408 -11.70 -49.32 35.56
CA THR A 408 -13.12 -48.98 35.37
C THR A 408 -13.31 -47.47 35.26
N ALA A 409 -14.31 -47.05 34.49
CA ALA A 409 -14.69 -45.64 34.39
C ALA A 409 -15.09 -45.12 35.79
N ARG A 410 -14.74 -43.87 36.07
CA ARG A 410 -15.19 -43.18 37.29
C ARG A 410 -16.42 -42.33 36.94
N ASP A 411 -17.52 -42.63 37.60
CA ASP A 411 -18.76 -41.82 37.60
C ASP A 411 -18.64 -40.62 38.53
#